data_AF-A0A483T3Q2-F1
#
_entry.id   AF-A0A483T3Q2-F1
#
_cell.length_a   1.000
_cell.length_b   1.000
_cell.length_c   1.000
_cell.angle_alpha   90.00
_cell.angle_beta   90.00
_cell.angle_gamma   90.00
#
_symmetry.space_group_name_H-M   'P 1'
#
loop_
_entity.id
_entity.type
_entity.pdbx_description
1 polymer ?
#
loop_
_entity_poly.entity_id
_entity_poly.type
_entity_poly.pdbx_seq_one_letter_code
_entity_poly.pdbx_strand_id
1 'polypeptide(L)'
;MRKLIVVASVAASLLLGCDQKSTGKRETLSEALVAKSLSNMVPVKGGEFLMGDFGPLVGQKLPFSINQDDKVLHKVVLSDFSISKFKVTNDDYNKYLLITGV
;
A
#
# COMPACT_ATOMS: atom_id res chain seq x y z
N MET A 1 -9.32 -34.21 -46.20
CA MET A 1 -9.63 -32.81 -45.82
C MET A 1 -10.47 -32.70 -44.56
N ARG A 2 -11.56 -33.47 -44.37
CA ARG A 2 -12.37 -33.49 -43.12
C ARG A 2 -11.57 -33.79 -41.84
N LYS A 3 -10.63 -34.75 -41.88
CA LYS A 3 -9.77 -35.09 -40.73
C LYS A 3 -8.80 -33.97 -40.33
N LEU A 4 -8.32 -33.18 -41.29
CA LEU A 4 -7.44 -32.04 -41.06
C LEU A 4 -8.18 -30.87 -40.39
N ILE A 5 -9.45 -30.65 -40.76
CA ILE A 5 -10.29 -29.60 -40.15
C ILE A 5 -10.60 -29.93 -38.68
N VAL A 6 -10.90 -31.20 -38.35
CA VAL A 6 -11.19 -31.63 -36.98
C VAL A 6 -9.97 -31.47 -36.06
N VAL A 7 -8.77 -31.79 -36.55
CA VAL A 7 -7.52 -31.65 -35.79
C VAL A 7 -7.21 -30.17 -35.50
N ALA A 8 -7.45 -29.27 -36.47
CA ALA A 8 -7.25 -27.83 -36.28
C ALA A 8 -8.21 -27.23 -35.23
N SER A 9 -9.47 -27.67 -35.18
CA SER A 9 -10.45 -27.19 -34.19
C SER A 9 -10.18 -27.66 -32.76
N VAL A 10 -9.57 -28.84 -32.56
CA VAL A 10 -9.19 -29.36 -31.23
C VAL A 10 -7.89 -28.73 -30.72
N ALA A 11 -6.98 -28.35 -31.63
CA ALA A 11 -5.76 -27.62 -31.27
C ALA A 11 -6.05 -26.16 -30.83
N ALA A 12 -7.07 -25.51 -31.42
CA ALA A 12 -7.43 -24.14 -31.09
C ALA A 12 -8.06 -24.00 -29.69
N SER A 13 -8.76 -25.02 -29.19
CA SER A 13 -9.34 -25.03 -27.85
C SER A 13 -8.32 -25.32 -26.73
N LEU A 14 -7.11 -25.78 -27.07
CA LEU A 14 -6.01 -25.93 -26.11
C LEU A 14 -5.24 -24.63 -25.84
N LEU A 15 -5.43 -23.58 -26.66
CA LEU A 15 -4.78 -22.28 -26.49
C LEU A 15 -5.60 -21.28 -25.65
N LEU A 16 -6.85 -21.62 -25.30
CA LEU A 16 -7.61 -20.89 -24.28
C LEU A 16 -7.23 -21.46 -22.90
N GLY A 17 -6.00 -21.22 -22.48
CA GLY A 17 -5.53 -21.54 -21.14
C GLY A 17 -6.41 -20.85 -20.08
N CYS A 18 -6.97 -21.64 -19.16
CA CYS A 18 -7.88 -21.21 -18.11
C CYS A 18 -7.21 -20.35 -17.00
N ASP A 19 -6.78 -19.12 -17.29
CA ASP A 19 -6.30 -18.19 -16.25
C ASP A 19 -7.09 -16.86 -16.15
N GLN A 20 -8.05 -16.62 -17.04
CA GLN A 20 -8.87 -15.39 -17.03
C GLN A 20 -9.71 -15.24 -15.74
N LYS A 21 -10.25 -16.33 -15.20
CA LYS A 21 -11.11 -16.29 -13.99
C LYS A 21 -10.34 -15.89 -12.72
N SER A 22 -9.08 -16.33 -12.63
CA SER A 22 -8.18 -15.99 -11.51
C SER A 22 -7.75 -14.53 -11.60
N THR A 23 -7.47 -14.05 -12.81
CA THR A 23 -7.02 -12.68 -13.08
C THR A 23 -8.08 -11.64 -12.71
N GLY A 24 -9.34 -11.80 -13.14
CA GLY A 24 -10.40 -10.85 -12.78
C GLY A 24 -10.71 -10.79 -11.27
N LYS A 25 -10.53 -11.90 -10.53
CA LYS A 25 -10.67 -11.89 -9.07
C LYS A 25 -9.53 -11.13 -8.39
N ARG A 26 -8.29 -11.24 -8.89
CA ARG A 26 -7.13 -10.50 -8.35
C ARG A 26 -7.25 -9.01 -8.61
N GLU A 27 -7.73 -8.61 -9.79
CA GLU A 27 -7.97 -7.20 -10.14
C GLU A 27 -8.98 -6.55 -9.19
N THR A 28 -10.14 -7.17 -8.98
CA THR A 28 -11.16 -6.63 -8.07
C THR A 28 -10.69 -6.53 -6.61
N LEU A 29 -9.90 -7.50 -6.14
CA LEU A 29 -9.28 -7.44 -4.81
C LEU A 29 -8.24 -6.32 -4.71
N SER A 30 -7.46 -6.09 -5.77
CA SER A 30 -6.47 -5.01 -5.86
C SER A 30 -7.16 -3.64 -5.80
N GLU A 31 -8.19 -3.43 -6.61
CA GLU A 31 -8.97 -2.19 -6.61
C GLU A 31 -9.59 -1.91 -5.23
N ALA A 32 -10.18 -2.92 -4.59
CA ALA A 32 -10.75 -2.78 -3.27
C ALA A 32 -9.70 -2.42 -2.20
N LEU A 33 -8.51 -3.04 -2.27
CA LEU A 33 -7.41 -2.73 -1.35
C LEU A 33 -6.88 -1.31 -1.57
N VAL A 34 -6.67 -0.90 -2.83
CA VAL A 34 -6.23 0.46 -3.17
C VAL A 34 -7.26 1.49 -2.73
N ALA A 35 -8.55 1.27 -3.01
CA ALA A 35 -9.62 2.16 -2.60
C ALA A 35 -9.69 2.32 -1.08
N LYS A 36 -9.54 1.21 -0.34
CA LYS A 36 -9.45 1.24 1.13
C LYS A 36 -8.24 2.05 1.58
N SER A 37 -7.05 1.81 1.03
CA SER A 37 -5.83 2.55 1.37
C SER A 37 -5.97 4.05 1.11
N LEU A 38 -6.49 4.46 -0.04
CA LEU A 38 -6.73 5.86 -0.38
C LEU A 38 -7.76 6.52 0.55
N SER A 39 -8.85 5.81 0.88
CA SER A 39 -9.88 6.32 1.81
C SER A 39 -9.38 6.50 3.24
N ASN A 40 -8.30 5.80 3.60
CA ASN A 40 -7.65 5.90 4.90
C ASN A 40 -6.58 7.02 4.94
N MET A 41 -6.30 7.70 3.83
CA MET A 41 -5.32 8.78 3.80
C MET A 41 -5.89 10.08 4.36
N VAL A 42 -5.12 10.77 5.19
CA VAL A 42 -5.40 12.15 5.61
C VAL A 42 -4.35 13.10 5.07
N PRO A 43 -4.75 14.26 4.51
CA PRO A 43 -3.80 15.26 4.05
C PRO A 43 -3.12 15.93 5.24
N VAL A 44 -1.82 16.14 5.13
CA VAL A 44 -0.99 16.91 6.06
C VAL A 44 -0.43 18.08 5.27
N LYS A 45 -0.72 19.29 5.76
CA LYS A 45 -0.15 20.51 5.18
C LYS A 45 1.35 20.55 5.45
N GLY A 46 2.10 20.78 4.40
CA GLY A 46 3.52 21.02 4.44
C GLY A 46 3.83 22.37 5.09
N GLY A 47 5.12 22.67 5.20
CA GLY A 47 5.64 23.83 5.89
C GLY A 47 6.85 23.50 6.73
N GLU A 48 7.15 24.39 7.68
CA GLU A 48 8.26 24.24 8.62
C GLU A 48 7.81 23.50 9.88
N PHE A 49 8.57 22.46 10.26
CA PHE A 49 8.34 21.68 11.48
C PHE A 49 9.64 21.55 12.28
N LEU A 50 9.51 21.35 13.59
CA LEU A 50 10.62 20.96 14.45
C LEU A 50 10.67 19.43 14.52
N MET A 51 11.77 18.85 14.07
CA MET A 51 12.04 17.42 14.16
C MET A 51 13.05 17.14 15.27
N GLY A 52 12.74 16.15 16.10
CA GLY A 52 13.50 15.79 17.30
C GLY A 52 12.68 15.95 18.58
N ASP A 53 13.33 15.82 19.73
CA ASP A 53 12.74 15.92 21.05
C ASP A 53 12.46 17.39 21.41
N PHE A 54 11.22 17.82 21.17
CA PHE A 54 10.74 19.16 21.52
C PHE A 54 10.15 19.23 22.93
N GLY A 55 10.24 18.16 23.73
CA GLY A 55 9.75 18.11 25.12
C GLY A 55 10.23 19.28 25.99
N PRO A 56 11.51 19.70 25.94
CA PRO A 56 11.99 20.87 26.66
C PRO A 56 11.28 22.20 26.33
N LEU A 57 10.59 22.28 25.19
CA LEU A 57 9.88 23.48 24.74
C LEU A 57 8.40 23.50 25.16
N VAL A 58 7.83 22.38 25.61
CA VAL A 58 6.38 22.23 25.83
C VAL A 58 6.05 21.54 27.16
N GLY A 59 4.81 21.72 27.64
CA GLY A 59 4.31 21.02 28.83
C GLY A 59 5.21 21.18 30.07
N GLN A 60 5.58 20.05 30.67
CA GLN A 60 6.46 20.00 31.86
C GLN A 60 7.94 20.32 31.56
N LYS A 61 8.28 20.59 30.29
CA LYS A 61 9.65 20.91 29.84
C LYS A 61 10.67 19.78 30.08
N LEU A 62 10.20 18.53 30.04
CA LEU A 62 11.05 17.35 30.15
C LEU A 62 11.24 16.71 28.77
N PRO A 63 12.38 16.06 28.50
CA PRO A 63 12.57 15.24 27.30
C PRO A 63 11.48 14.17 27.18
N PHE A 64 10.93 13.97 25.99
CA PHE A 64 9.94 12.91 25.77
C PHE A 64 10.56 11.50 25.71
N SER A 65 11.87 11.43 25.53
CA SER A 65 12.61 10.18 25.33
C SER A 65 13.97 10.27 26.00
N ILE A 66 14.56 9.13 26.37
CA ILE A 66 15.93 9.03 26.89
C ILE A 66 16.97 8.76 25.80
N ASN A 67 16.52 8.41 24.59
CA ASN A 67 17.41 8.07 23.49
C ASN A 67 18.18 9.30 23.00
N GLN A 68 19.33 9.09 22.36
CA GLN A 68 20.21 10.19 21.93
C GLN A 68 20.00 10.59 20.47
N ASP A 69 19.43 9.70 19.65
CA ASP A 69 19.23 9.87 18.22
C ASP A 69 18.10 10.86 17.86
N ASP A 70 17.22 11.18 18.81
CA ASP A 70 16.13 12.15 18.65
C ASP A 70 16.42 13.52 19.28
N LYS A 71 17.55 13.70 19.99
CA LYS A 71 17.80 14.90 20.80
C LYS A 71 18.13 16.15 20.00
N VAL A 72 18.59 15.99 18.77
CA VAL A 72 18.92 17.12 17.90
C VAL A 72 17.64 17.72 17.34
N LEU A 73 17.15 18.75 18.01
CA LEU A 73 16.00 19.52 17.57
C LEU A 73 16.40 20.44 16.41
N HIS A 74 15.82 20.24 15.23
CA HIS A 74 16.13 21.04 14.05
C HIS A 74 14.89 21.29 13.19
N LYS A 75 14.95 22.35 12.37
CA LYS A 75 13.88 22.69 11.43
C LYS A 75 13.95 21.78 10.20
N VAL A 76 12.78 21.28 9.79
CA VAL A 76 12.60 20.56 8.53
C VAL A 76 11.49 21.23 7.72
N VAL A 77 11.63 21.23 6.40
CA VAL A 77 10.61 21.74 5.48
C VAL A 77 10.07 20.57 4.68
N LEU A 78 8.76 20.35 4.77
CA LEU A 78 8.08 19.30 4.01
C LEU A 78 7.08 19.92 3.04
N SER A 79 6.91 19.29 1.88
CA SER A 79 5.79 19.58 0.98
C SER A 79 4.48 19.01 1.55
N ASP A 80 3.33 19.46 1.06
CA ASP A 80 2.05 18.82 1.33
C ASP A 80 2.14 17.31 1.00
N PHE A 81 1.68 16.47 1.91
CA PHE A 81 1.65 15.02 1.74
C PHE A 81 0.38 14.42 2.35
N SER A 82 0.17 13.12 2.15
CA SER A 82 -0.89 12.39 2.85
C SER A 82 -0.29 11.20 3.57
N ILE A 83 -0.84 10.88 4.74
CA ILE A 83 -0.43 9.71 5.53
C ILE A 83 -1.67 8.95 5.99
N SER A 84 -1.53 7.64 6.17
CA SER A 84 -2.61 6.80 6.67
C SER A 84 -3.08 7.24 8.06
N LYS A 85 -4.38 7.45 8.22
CA LYS A 85 -5.03 7.75 9.50
C LYS A 85 -4.87 6.59 10.49
N PHE A 86 -4.96 5.37 9.99
CA PHE A 86 -4.76 4.14 10.77
C PHE A 86 -3.64 3.28 10.19
N LYS A 87 -3.00 2.48 11.04
CA LYS A 87 -1.98 1.51 10.63
C LYS A 87 -2.58 0.50 9.65
N VAL A 88 -1.75 0.02 8.72
CA VAL A 88 -2.08 -1.13 7.86
C VAL A 88 -2.39 -2.33 8.76
N THR A 89 -3.51 -3.01 8.49
CA THR A 89 -3.94 -4.15 9.30
C THR A 89 -3.42 -5.46 8.73
N ASN A 90 -3.40 -6.52 9.55
CA ASN A 90 -3.07 -7.87 9.07
C ASN A 90 -4.06 -8.36 7.99
N ASP A 91 -5.33 -7.92 8.03
CA ASP A 91 -6.31 -8.22 6.97
C ASP A 91 -5.93 -7.57 5.63
N ASP A 92 -5.47 -6.32 5.66
CA ASP A 92 -4.97 -5.62 4.45
C ASP A 92 -3.75 -6.34 3.87
N TYR A 93 -2.83 -6.75 4.75
CA TYR A 93 -1.64 -7.50 4.34
C TYR A 93 -2.01 -8.88 3.77
N ASN A 94 -2.93 -9.61 4.38
CA ASN A 94 -3.40 -10.89 3.84
C ASN A 94 -4.05 -10.74 2.46
N LYS A 95 -4.84 -9.68 2.25
CA LYS A 95 -5.40 -9.35 0.92
C LYS A 95 -4.30 -9.07 -0.10
N TYR A 96 -3.28 -8.32 0.30
CA TYR A 96 -2.10 -8.10 -0.53
C TYR A 96 -1.44 -9.42 -0.95
N LEU A 97 -1.21 -10.36 -0.02
CA LEU A 97 -0.63 -11.67 -0.33
C LEU A 97 -1.50 -12.47 -1.31
N LEU A 98 -2.83 -12.44 -1.17
CA LEU A 98 -3.75 -13.10 -2.12
C LEU A 98 -3.67 -12.52 -3.54
N ILE A 99 -3.32 -11.24 -3.68
CA ILE A 99 -3.19 -10.55 -4.96
C ILE A 99 -1.81 -10.84 -5.58
N THR A 100 -0.74 -10.71 -4.81
CA THR A 100 0.65 -10.77 -5.30
C THR A 100 1.23 -12.16 -5.34
N GLY A 101 0.68 -13.12 -4.58
CA GLY A 101 1.18 -14.49 -4.53
C GLY A 101 2.56 -14.64 -3.90
N VAL A 102 2.91 -13.73 -2.98
CA VAL A 102 4.14 -13.80 -2.16
C VAL A 102 3.87 -14.62 -0.91
#